data_AF-A0A6A2WXB6-F1
#
_entry.id   AF-A0A6A2WXB6-F1
#
_cell.length_a   1.000
_cell.length_b   1.000
_cell.length_c   1.000
_cell.angle_alpha   90.00
_cell.angle_beta   90.00
_cell.angle_gamma   90.00
#
_symmetry.space_group_name_H-M   'P 1'
#
loop_
_entity.id
_entity.type
_entity.pdbx_description
1 polymer ?
#
loop_
_entity_poly.entity_id
_entity_poly.type
_entity_poly.pdbx_seq_one_letter_code
_entity_poly.pdbx_strand_id
1 'polypeptide(L)'
;MAGIIYQILASSTLLSLGLYHLICTVRNFLKSPQSYSAKPFYPFPFSPNLRLKHLPLYLLILCLFIAFLHQSITSSDPDPLVKGRTPVYRFVTLNSAAVLFLFFLVSVSFLISETTSFLPFPPDLFFAFGSALFFLHYSVSESASSVQTSDLQAKCDSISARVSALASLMSLILACQPKLFVAEVGLGAAICLQGLWVLQTGLSLYVDAFIPEGCHKLLDVVSGVEGSTKCELDESRLRAVAILDLVFVVHVMFVVIIVMVTYALVAKTVGTRKLGSYEALPSNAADNNHIQMKALTGTQA
;
A
#
# COMPACT_ATOMS: atom_id res chain seq x y z
N MET A 1 -6.50 25.03 -3.88
CA MET A 1 -6.27 24.36 -5.19
C MET A 1 -5.02 23.48 -5.19
N ALA A 2 -3.84 23.95 -4.78
CA ALA A 2 -2.62 23.13 -4.81
C ALA A 2 -2.70 21.86 -3.93
N GLY A 3 -3.24 21.95 -2.71
CA GLY A 3 -3.35 20.81 -1.79
C GLY A 3 -4.22 19.66 -2.31
N ILE A 4 -5.37 19.95 -2.95
CA ILE A 4 -6.23 18.89 -3.51
C ILE A 4 -5.60 18.22 -4.72
N ILE A 5 -4.88 18.97 -5.57
CA ILE A 5 -4.15 18.41 -6.71
C ILE A 5 -3.09 17.42 -6.23
N TYR A 6 -2.36 17.77 -5.17
CA TYR A 6 -1.39 16.87 -4.53
C TYR A 6 -2.05 15.58 -4.03
N GLN A 7 -3.18 15.66 -3.32
CA GLN A 7 -3.88 14.48 -2.81
C GLN A 7 -4.41 13.59 -3.94
N ILE A 8 -4.94 14.19 -5.02
CA ILE A 8 -5.38 13.45 -6.21
C ILE A 8 -4.18 12.74 -6.87
N LEU A 9 -3.05 13.42 -7.04
CA LEU A 9 -1.85 12.83 -7.59
C LEU A 9 -1.35 11.65 -6.73
N ALA A 10 -1.24 11.86 -5.41
CA ALA A 10 -0.79 10.84 -4.47
C ALA A 10 -1.72 9.61 -4.46
N SER A 11 -3.04 9.83 -4.44
CA SER A 11 -4.04 8.76 -4.48
C SER A 11 -3.97 7.96 -5.77
N SER A 12 -3.85 8.62 -6.93
CA SER A 12 -3.75 7.98 -8.24
C SER A 12 -2.50 7.10 -8.34
N THR A 13 -1.36 7.58 -7.85
CA THR A 13 -0.11 6.81 -7.83
C THR A 13 -0.22 5.58 -6.94
N LEU A 14 -0.73 5.73 -5.71
CA LEU A 14 -0.88 4.61 -4.77
C LEU A 14 -1.88 3.56 -5.28
N LEU A 15 -3.02 4.00 -5.82
CA LEU A 15 -4.02 3.12 -6.43
C LEU A 15 -3.47 2.36 -7.62
N SER A 16 -2.79 3.05 -8.54
CA SER A 16 -2.20 2.44 -9.73
C SER A 16 -1.11 1.43 -9.35
N LEU A 17 -0.28 1.76 -8.36
CA LEU A 17 0.76 0.87 -7.85
C LEU A 17 0.18 -0.36 -7.16
N GLY A 18 -0.79 -0.17 -6.27
CA GLY A 18 -1.45 -1.26 -5.54
C GLY A 18 -2.17 -2.21 -6.48
N LEU A 19 -2.92 -1.69 -7.46
CA LEU A 19 -3.62 -2.49 -8.45
C LEU A 19 -2.65 -3.24 -9.37
N TYR A 20 -1.58 -2.57 -9.80
CA TYR A 20 -0.53 -3.20 -10.60
C TYR A 20 0.15 -4.35 -9.84
N HIS A 21 0.52 -4.13 -8.58
CA HIS A 21 1.10 -5.15 -7.72
C HIS A 21 0.15 -6.34 -7.58
N LEU A 22 -1.13 -6.09 -7.25
CA LEU A 22 -2.17 -7.10 -7.11
C LEU A 22 -2.33 -7.97 -8.37
N ILE A 23 -2.44 -7.35 -9.56
CA ILE A 23 -2.57 -8.06 -10.83
C ILE A 23 -1.33 -8.93 -11.08
N CYS A 24 -0.13 -8.42 -10.84
CA CYS A 24 1.11 -9.14 -11.05
C CYS A 24 1.28 -10.33 -10.09
N THR A 25 1.00 -10.13 -8.80
CA THR A 25 1.00 -11.16 -7.75
C THR A 25 0.05 -12.31 -8.12
N VAL A 26 -1.21 -11.99 -8.42
CA VAL A 26 -2.21 -12.99 -8.81
C VAL A 26 -1.78 -13.74 -10.08
N ARG A 27 -1.27 -13.02 -11.08
CA ARG A 27 -0.82 -13.64 -12.34
C ARG A 27 0.35 -14.59 -12.11
N ASN A 28 1.29 -14.21 -11.25
CA ASN A 28 2.46 -15.03 -10.94
C ASN A 28 2.05 -16.29 -10.16
N PHE A 29 1.17 -16.15 -9.18
CA PHE A 29 0.62 -17.26 -8.41
C PHE A 29 -0.12 -18.27 -9.29
N LEU A 30 -0.98 -17.79 -10.21
CA LEU A 30 -1.73 -18.67 -11.11
C LEU A 30 -0.86 -19.37 -12.17
N LYS A 31 0.26 -18.75 -12.59
CA LYS A 31 1.19 -19.37 -13.54
C LYS A 31 2.04 -20.48 -12.92
N SER A 32 2.47 -20.32 -11.68
CA SER A 32 3.36 -21.27 -11.01
C SER A 32 3.11 -21.31 -9.49
N PRO A 33 2.08 -22.05 -9.03
CA PRO A 33 1.70 -22.05 -7.62
C PRO A 33 2.74 -22.74 -6.70
N GLN A 34 3.45 -23.76 -7.20
CA GLN A 34 4.40 -24.52 -6.39
C GLN A 34 5.78 -23.86 -6.21
N SER A 35 6.18 -22.98 -7.13
CA SER A 35 7.43 -22.23 -7.06
C SER A 35 7.20 -20.75 -6.76
N TYR A 36 6.02 -20.41 -6.23
CA TYR A 36 5.67 -19.04 -5.90
C TYR A 36 6.58 -18.48 -4.81
N SER A 37 7.13 -17.30 -5.07
CA SER A 37 7.85 -16.49 -4.10
C SER A 37 7.52 -15.03 -4.39
N ALA A 38 7.19 -14.30 -3.32
CA ALA A 38 6.92 -12.88 -3.35
C ALA A 38 8.13 -12.11 -3.88
N LYS A 39 7.84 -11.09 -4.70
CA LYS A 39 8.86 -10.17 -5.22
C LYS A 39 8.50 -8.76 -4.79
N PRO A 40 9.46 -7.98 -4.25
CA PRO A 40 9.19 -6.59 -3.87
C PRO A 40 8.67 -5.75 -5.03
N PHE A 41 9.09 -6.09 -6.25
CA PHE A 41 8.68 -5.39 -7.46
C PHE A 41 8.49 -6.33 -8.64
N TYR A 42 7.49 -6.03 -9.48
CA TYR A 42 7.21 -6.78 -10.69
C TYR A 42 7.59 -5.97 -11.94
N PRO A 43 8.45 -6.49 -12.82
CA PRO A 43 8.84 -5.80 -14.04
C PRO A 43 7.66 -5.66 -15.00
N PHE A 44 7.62 -4.53 -15.72
CA PHE A 44 6.53 -4.24 -16.65
C PHE A 44 6.47 -5.28 -17.79
N PRO A 45 5.34 -6.00 -17.95
CA PRO A 45 5.30 -7.20 -18.80
C PRO A 45 5.19 -6.92 -20.30
N PHE A 46 4.87 -5.69 -20.71
CA PHE A 46 4.50 -5.37 -22.11
C PHE A 46 5.62 -4.72 -22.94
N SER A 47 6.83 -4.52 -22.40
CA SER A 47 7.90 -3.85 -23.16
C SER A 47 9.10 -4.76 -23.45
N PRO A 48 9.52 -4.91 -24.73
CA PRO A 48 10.77 -5.57 -25.09
C PRO A 48 12.01 -4.72 -24.74
N ASN A 49 11.82 -3.44 -24.38
CA ASN A 49 12.90 -2.53 -24.02
C ASN A 49 13.27 -2.68 -22.53
N LEU A 50 14.52 -3.05 -22.25
CA LEU A 50 15.07 -3.17 -20.88
C LEU A 50 14.87 -1.92 -20.01
N ARG A 51 14.78 -0.73 -20.63
CA ARG A 51 14.62 0.57 -19.96
C ARG A 51 13.18 0.82 -19.47
N LEU A 52 12.17 0.31 -20.17
CA LEU A 52 10.75 0.42 -19.76
C LEU A 52 10.36 -0.64 -18.73
N LYS A 53 11.21 -1.65 -18.50
CA LYS A 53 11.01 -2.71 -17.49
C LYS A 53 10.78 -2.14 -16.08
N HIS A 54 11.46 -1.05 -15.73
CA HIS A 54 11.41 -0.40 -14.40
C HIS A 54 10.54 0.86 -14.37
N LEU A 55 9.69 1.08 -15.39
CA LEU A 55 8.81 2.24 -15.47
C LEU A 55 7.98 2.50 -14.21
N PRO A 56 7.31 1.49 -13.59
CA PRO A 56 6.53 1.78 -12.39
C PRO A 56 7.42 2.20 -11.19
N LEU A 57 8.71 1.83 -11.20
CA LEU A 57 9.65 2.21 -10.15
C LEU A 57 10.16 3.64 -10.36
N TYR A 58 10.45 4.02 -11.60
CA TYR A 58 10.77 5.41 -11.94
C TYR A 58 9.61 6.35 -11.61
N LEU A 59 8.37 5.95 -11.90
CA LEU A 59 7.17 6.71 -11.55
C LEU A 59 7.05 6.86 -10.02
N LEU A 60 7.24 5.78 -9.26
CA LEU A 60 7.22 5.80 -7.80
C LEU A 60 8.27 6.77 -7.24
N ILE A 61 9.52 6.68 -7.71
CA ILE A 61 10.62 7.57 -7.28
C ILE A 61 10.28 9.03 -7.57
N LEU A 62 9.77 9.33 -8.77
CA LEU A 62 9.36 10.69 -9.15
C LEU A 62 8.24 11.20 -8.24
N CYS A 63 7.21 10.40 -7.98
CA CYS A 63 6.10 10.78 -7.10
C CYS A 63 6.55 10.99 -5.65
N LEU A 64 7.43 10.14 -5.12
CA LEU A 64 8.00 10.30 -3.78
C LEU A 64 8.85 11.57 -3.68
N PHE A 65 9.62 11.90 -4.71
CA PHE A 65 10.40 13.14 -4.76
C PHE A 65 9.50 14.37 -4.78
N ILE A 66 8.45 14.39 -5.61
CA ILE A 66 7.45 15.47 -5.63
C ILE A 66 6.77 15.59 -4.25
N ALA A 67 6.42 14.48 -3.62
CA ALA A 67 5.79 14.48 -2.30
C ALA A 67 6.72 15.03 -1.21
N PHE A 68 8.00 14.66 -1.24
CA PHE A 68 9.01 15.23 -0.34
C PHE A 68 9.15 16.75 -0.53
N LEU A 69 9.25 17.21 -1.79
CA LEU A 69 9.35 18.64 -2.09
C LEU A 69 8.11 19.39 -1.61
N HIS A 70 6.91 18.87 -1.87
CA HIS A 70 5.66 19.47 -1.42
C HIS A 70 5.63 19.64 0.10
N GLN A 71 5.90 18.57 0.86
CA GLN A 71 5.92 18.63 2.34
C GLN A 71 7.02 19.55 2.87
N SER A 72 8.19 19.58 2.23
CA SER A 72 9.31 20.45 2.61
C SER A 72 8.98 21.93 2.39
N ILE A 73 8.36 22.27 1.26
CA ILE A 73 7.89 23.63 0.95
C ILE A 73 6.81 24.05 1.94
N THR A 74 5.80 23.19 2.18
CA THR A 74 4.75 23.45 3.18
C THR A 74 5.33 23.66 4.59
N SER A 75 6.41 22.97 4.94
CA SER A 75 7.10 23.17 6.24
C SER A 75 7.94 24.46 6.32
N SER A 76 8.34 25.01 5.17
CA SER A 76 9.25 26.15 5.06
C SER A 76 8.54 27.49 4.96
N ASP A 77 7.26 27.51 4.57
CA ASP A 77 6.48 28.73 4.31
C ASP A 77 6.37 29.61 5.57
N PRO A 78 7.07 30.75 5.66
CA PRO A 78 7.21 31.53 6.87
C PRO A 78 6.23 32.70 6.85
N ASP A 79 4.96 32.50 7.24
CA ASP A 79 4.06 33.62 7.51
C ASP A 79 3.91 33.90 9.02
N PRO A 80 4.74 34.78 9.60
CA PRO A 80 4.75 35.08 11.04
C PRO A 80 3.75 36.17 11.49
N LEU A 81 3.04 36.86 10.58
CA LEU A 81 2.30 38.08 10.92
C LEU A 81 0.76 37.97 10.89
N VAL A 82 0.20 36.86 10.40
CA VAL A 82 -1.27 36.67 10.30
C VAL A 82 -1.73 35.26 10.76
N LYS A 83 -0.81 34.31 10.93
CA LYS A 83 -1.09 32.94 11.37
C LYS A 83 -0.34 32.68 12.66
N GLY A 84 -1.01 32.83 13.80
CA GLY A 84 -0.49 32.41 15.10
C GLY A 84 0.04 30.97 15.02
N ARG A 85 1.37 30.83 15.02
CA ARG A 85 2.05 29.56 14.76
C ARG A 85 2.12 28.74 16.04
N THR A 86 1.58 27.52 16.05
CA THR A 86 2.08 26.50 16.99
C THR A 86 3.27 25.79 16.32
N PRO A 87 4.48 25.78 16.91
CA PRO A 87 5.67 25.12 16.34
C PRO A 87 5.45 23.64 16.00
N VAL A 88 4.45 23.02 16.62
CA VAL A 88 3.99 21.65 16.40
C VAL A 88 3.73 21.31 14.94
N TYR A 89 2.94 22.13 14.20
CA TYR A 89 2.54 21.79 12.83
C TYR A 89 3.75 21.63 11.91
N ARG A 90 4.76 22.50 12.07
CA ARG A 90 6.00 22.44 11.30
C ARG A 90 6.77 21.14 11.54
N PHE A 91 6.90 20.73 12.80
CA PHE A 91 7.60 19.49 13.15
C PHE A 91 6.85 18.25 12.66
N VAL A 92 5.52 18.25 12.70
CA VAL A 92 4.69 17.16 12.17
C VAL A 92 4.89 17.01 10.66
N THR A 93 4.80 18.12 9.91
CA THR A 93 5.02 18.12 8.44
C THR A 93 6.45 17.72 8.08
N LEU A 94 7.44 18.15 8.87
CA LEU A 94 8.85 17.77 8.66
C LEU A 94 9.09 16.27 8.93
N ASN A 95 8.47 15.71 9.98
CA ASN A 95 8.53 14.26 10.25
C ASN A 95 7.91 13.47 9.09
N SER A 96 6.77 13.92 8.55
CA SER A 96 6.18 13.32 7.36
C SER A 96 7.11 13.40 6.13
N ALA A 97 7.75 14.55 5.92
CA ALA A 97 8.72 14.72 4.84
C ALA A 97 9.93 13.77 5.00
N ALA A 98 10.44 13.61 6.23
CA ALA A 98 11.54 12.71 6.53
C ALA A 98 11.18 11.25 6.22
N VAL A 99 9.98 10.79 6.57
CA VAL A 99 9.51 9.44 6.23
C VAL A 99 9.42 9.25 4.72
N LEU A 100 8.84 10.20 3.98
CA LEU A 100 8.78 10.15 2.51
C LEU A 100 10.16 10.12 1.85
N PHE A 101 11.12 10.87 2.41
CA PHE A 101 12.50 10.84 1.96
C PHE A 101 13.15 9.48 2.18
N LEU A 102 12.88 8.81 3.30
CA LEU A 102 13.36 7.45 3.54
C LEU A 102 12.75 6.43 2.55
N PHE A 103 11.45 6.55 2.22
CA PHE A 103 10.83 5.76 1.16
C PHE A 103 11.49 6.01 -0.21
N PHE A 104 11.83 7.26 -0.51
CA PHE A 104 12.57 7.62 -1.71
C PHE A 104 13.96 6.95 -1.74
N LEU A 105 14.72 7.01 -0.65
CA LEU A 105 16.04 6.39 -0.56
C LEU A 105 15.98 4.88 -0.76
N VAL A 106 15.06 4.18 -0.08
CA VAL A 106 14.90 2.72 -0.24
C VAL A 106 14.48 2.35 -1.67
N SER A 107 13.61 3.14 -2.30
CA SER A 107 13.19 2.92 -3.69
C SER A 107 14.36 3.11 -4.68
N VAL A 108 15.19 4.12 -4.46
CA VAL A 108 16.41 4.35 -5.26
C VAL A 108 17.44 3.24 -5.02
N SER A 109 17.65 2.81 -3.78
CA SER A 109 18.52 1.67 -3.45
C SER A 109 18.06 0.38 -4.14
N PHE A 110 16.75 0.14 -4.19
CA PHE A 110 16.18 -0.99 -4.92
C PHE A 110 16.45 -0.88 -6.44
N LEU A 111 16.27 0.31 -7.03
CA LEU A 111 16.59 0.53 -8.44
C LEU A 111 18.06 0.20 -8.74
N ILE A 112 18.98 0.72 -7.91
CA ILE A 112 20.42 0.50 -8.07
C ILE A 112 20.75 -0.98 -7.97
N SER A 113 20.15 -1.70 -7.02
CA SER A 113 20.35 -3.14 -6.82
C SER A 113 19.91 -3.97 -8.04
N GLU A 114 18.79 -3.61 -8.68
CA GLU A 114 18.30 -4.27 -9.90
C GLU A 114 19.11 -3.89 -11.16
N THR A 115 19.58 -2.65 -11.24
CA THR A 115 20.30 -2.16 -12.44
C THR A 115 21.80 -2.42 -12.41
N THR A 116 22.38 -2.64 -11.22
CA THR A 116 23.83 -2.70 -11.06
C THR A 116 24.25 -3.75 -10.04
N SER A 117 25.36 -4.44 -10.32
CA SER A 117 25.94 -5.47 -9.44
C SER A 117 26.61 -4.91 -8.18
N PHE A 118 26.58 -3.59 -7.93
CA PHE A 118 27.29 -2.97 -6.81
C PHE A 118 26.72 -3.35 -5.44
N LEU A 119 25.41 -3.63 -5.33
CA LEU A 119 24.75 -4.02 -4.08
C LEU A 119 23.73 -5.14 -4.33
N PRO A 120 24.16 -6.42 -4.37
CA PRO A 120 23.25 -7.56 -4.47
C PRO A 120 22.60 -7.82 -3.09
N PHE A 121 21.57 -7.04 -2.75
CA PHE A 121 20.80 -7.31 -1.55
C PHE A 121 19.76 -8.41 -1.80
N PRO A 122 19.56 -9.36 -0.86
CA PRO A 122 18.47 -10.30 -0.94
C PRO A 122 17.10 -9.57 -0.91
N PRO A 123 16.09 -10.11 -1.62
CA PRO A 123 14.75 -9.51 -1.70
C PRO A 123 14.08 -9.36 -0.32
N ASP A 124 14.40 -10.25 0.62
CA ASP A 124 13.84 -10.27 1.97
C ASP A 124 14.21 -9.01 2.77
N LEU A 125 15.40 -8.42 2.53
CA LEU A 125 15.80 -7.17 3.18
C LEU A 125 14.95 -5.98 2.71
N PHE A 126 14.54 -5.95 1.44
CA PHE A 126 13.67 -4.89 0.95
C PHE A 126 12.26 -4.97 1.55
N PHE A 127 11.75 -6.18 1.80
CA PHE A 127 10.51 -6.36 2.56
C PHE A 127 10.66 -5.93 4.03
N ALA A 128 11.80 -6.23 4.66
CA ALA A 128 12.10 -5.79 6.01
C ALA A 128 12.21 -4.25 6.11
N PHE A 129 12.91 -3.61 5.19
CA PHE A 129 12.97 -2.15 5.09
C PHE A 129 11.58 -1.55 4.81
N GLY A 130 10.80 -2.15 3.91
CA GLY A 130 9.42 -1.76 3.67
C GLY A 130 8.56 -1.80 4.94
N SER A 131 8.65 -2.90 5.71
CA SER A 131 7.97 -3.05 7.00
C SER A 131 8.36 -1.96 7.99
N ALA A 132 9.67 -1.68 8.12
CA ALA A 132 10.17 -0.63 9.01
C ALA A 132 9.67 0.75 8.59
N LEU A 133 9.64 1.06 7.29
CA LEU A 133 9.16 2.34 6.79
C LEU A 133 7.64 2.51 6.96
N PHE A 134 6.84 1.47 6.72
CA PHE A 134 5.40 1.52 7.00
C PHE A 134 5.11 1.68 8.50
N PHE A 135 5.94 1.06 9.36
CA PHE A 135 5.85 1.24 10.81
C PHE A 135 6.23 2.66 11.26
N LEU A 136 7.27 3.24 10.67
CA LEU A 136 7.64 4.64 10.90
C LEU A 136 6.52 5.58 10.43
N HIS A 137 5.91 5.31 9.28
CA HIS A 137 4.76 6.06 8.80
C HIS A 137 3.59 5.98 9.79
N TYR A 138 3.24 4.78 10.27
CA TYR A 138 2.26 4.59 11.34
C TYR A 138 2.57 5.45 12.57
N SER A 139 3.80 5.39 13.07
CA SER A 139 4.21 6.11 14.28
C SER A 139 4.12 7.63 14.11
N VAL A 140 4.52 8.14 12.94
CA VAL A 140 4.44 9.57 12.62
C VAL A 140 3.00 10.02 12.43
N SER A 141 2.16 9.24 11.74
CA SER A 141 0.73 9.56 11.54
C SER A 141 -0.06 9.52 12.85
N GLU A 142 0.21 8.54 13.73
CA GLU A 142 -0.43 8.47 15.04
C GLU A 142 0.00 9.66 15.91
N SER A 143 1.29 10.00 15.90
CA SER A 143 1.81 11.19 16.59
C SER A 143 1.16 12.46 16.03
N ALA A 144 1.05 12.59 14.71
CA ALA A 144 0.37 13.71 14.06
C ALA A 144 -1.09 13.85 14.52
N SER A 145 -1.83 12.73 14.61
CA SER A 145 -3.22 12.74 15.06
C SER A 145 -3.38 13.26 16.50
N SER A 146 -2.42 12.98 17.38
CA SER A 146 -2.50 13.36 18.80
C SER A 146 -2.24 14.86 19.05
N VAL A 147 -1.48 15.53 18.19
CA VAL A 147 -1.08 16.93 18.39
C VAL A 147 -1.75 17.90 17.40
N GLN A 148 -2.56 17.38 16.48
CA GLN A 148 -3.35 18.22 15.57
C GLN A 148 -4.53 18.87 16.28
N THR A 149 -4.75 20.15 15.97
CA THR A 149 -5.88 20.93 16.49
C THR A 149 -7.15 20.78 15.65
N SER A 150 -7.06 20.14 14.49
CA SER A 150 -8.17 19.86 13.58
C SER A 150 -8.69 18.44 13.83
N ASP A 151 -9.91 18.32 14.34
CA ASP A 151 -10.51 17.03 14.71
C ASP A 151 -10.68 16.08 13.52
N LEU A 152 -11.03 16.65 12.36
CA LEU A 152 -11.26 15.88 11.14
C LEU A 152 -9.94 15.34 10.57
N GLN A 153 -8.91 16.19 10.54
CA GLN A 153 -7.58 15.78 10.07
C GLN A 153 -6.95 14.73 10.98
N ALA A 154 -7.09 14.90 12.29
CA ALA A 154 -6.60 13.93 13.27
C ALA A 154 -7.23 12.54 13.08
N LYS A 155 -8.55 12.50 12.84
CA LYS A 155 -9.24 11.24 12.56
C LYS A 155 -8.79 10.60 11.24
N CYS A 156 -8.63 11.39 10.17
CA CYS A 156 -8.12 10.91 8.89
C CYS A 156 -6.70 10.34 9.01
N ASP A 157 -5.82 11.02 9.74
CA ASP A 157 -4.44 10.59 9.97
C ASP A 157 -4.37 9.33 10.85
N SER A 158 -5.23 9.19 11.87
CA SER A 158 -5.31 7.96 12.67
C SER A 158 -5.79 6.76 11.85
N ILE A 159 -6.79 6.94 10.97
CA ILE A 159 -7.22 5.85 10.07
C ILE A 159 -6.10 5.46 9.09
N SER A 160 -5.43 6.46 8.50
CA SER A 160 -4.24 6.27 7.65
C SER A 160 -3.11 5.52 8.38
N ALA A 161 -2.90 5.83 9.66
CA ALA A 161 -1.94 5.15 10.52
C ALA A 161 -2.28 3.66 10.63
N ARG A 162 -3.55 3.32 10.94
CA ARG A 162 -4.00 1.92 11.05
C ARG A 162 -3.80 1.12 9.76
N VAL A 163 -4.09 1.71 8.61
CA VAL A 163 -3.86 1.08 7.30
C VAL A 163 -2.36 0.86 7.06
N SER A 164 -1.52 1.83 7.45
CA SER A 164 -0.06 1.70 7.38
C SER A 164 0.48 0.61 8.30
N ALA A 165 -0.09 0.45 9.50
CA ALA A 165 0.26 -0.64 10.41
C ALA A 165 -0.09 -2.01 9.82
N LEU A 166 -1.23 -2.13 9.13
CA LEU A 166 -1.59 -3.35 8.40
C LEU A 166 -0.58 -3.65 7.28
N ALA A 167 -0.18 -2.63 6.50
CA ALA A 167 0.85 -2.79 5.46
C ALA A 167 2.21 -3.20 6.04
N SER A 168 2.59 -2.65 7.19
CA SER A 168 3.79 -3.05 7.92
C SER A 168 3.75 -4.52 8.34
N LEU A 169 2.64 -4.97 8.94
CA LEU A 169 2.47 -6.36 9.34
C LEU A 169 2.54 -7.32 8.13
N MET A 170 1.87 -6.98 7.03
CA MET A 170 1.88 -7.82 5.82
C MET A 170 3.27 -7.90 5.18
N SER A 171 4.01 -6.79 5.15
CA SER A 171 5.39 -6.77 4.65
C SER A 171 6.37 -7.49 5.58
N LEU A 172 6.17 -7.44 6.91
CA LEU A 172 6.94 -8.22 7.87
C LEU A 172 6.74 -9.72 7.67
N ILE A 173 5.48 -10.15 7.49
CA ILE A 173 5.16 -11.55 7.21
C ILE A 173 5.82 -12.00 5.91
N LEU A 174 5.87 -11.16 4.88
CA LEU A 174 6.57 -11.44 3.63
C LEU A 174 8.09 -11.53 3.79
N ALA A 175 8.69 -10.72 4.66
CA ALA A 175 10.12 -10.81 4.97
C ALA A 175 10.47 -12.14 5.66
N CYS A 176 9.58 -12.68 6.51
CA CYS A 176 9.79 -13.97 7.18
C CYS A 176 9.39 -15.18 6.31
N GLN A 177 8.33 -15.05 5.53
CA GLN A 177 7.74 -16.11 4.71
C GLN A 177 7.33 -15.56 3.33
N PRO A 178 8.29 -15.44 2.39
CA PRO A 178 8.01 -14.87 1.06
C PRO A 178 7.10 -15.76 0.21
N LYS A 179 6.82 -17.01 0.61
CA LYS A 179 5.92 -17.91 -0.11
C LYS A 179 4.43 -17.65 0.18
N LEU A 180 4.11 -16.79 1.15
CA LEU A 180 2.74 -16.57 1.59
C LEU A 180 1.99 -15.60 0.65
N PHE A 181 1.30 -16.16 -0.34
CA PHE A 181 0.48 -15.42 -1.31
C PHE A 181 -0.53 -14.46 -0.65
N VAL A 182 -1.17 -14.89 0.44
CA VAL A 182 -2.21 -14.10 1.13
C VAL A 182 -1.65 -12.79 1.68
N ALA A 183 -0.42 -12.80 2.22
CA ALA A 183 0.18 -11.59 2.78
C ALA A 183 0.62 -10.61 1.67
N GLU A 184 0.99 -11.09 0.48
CA GLU A 184 1.31 -10.22 -0.64
C GLU A 184 0.07 -9.58 -1.25
N VAL A 185 -1.01 -10.35 -1.41
CA VAL A 185 -2.33 -9.80 -1.79
C VAL A 185 -2.82 -8.81 -0.74
N GLY A 186 -2.63 -9.11 0.54
CA GLY A 186 -2.96 -8.23 1.65
C GLY A 186 -2.18 -6.91 1.61
N LEU A 187 -0.88 -6.96 1.29
CA LEU A 187 -0.04 -5.78 1.12
C LEU A 187 -0.52 -4.92 -0.06
N GLY A 188 -0.81 -5.52 -1.22
CA GLY A 188 -1.37 -4.82 -2.38
C GLY A 188 -2.73 -4.18 -2.07
N ALA A 189 -3.61 -4.89 -1.35
CA ALA A 189 -4.90 -4.38 -0.91
C ALA A 189 -4.75 -3.20 0.08
N ALA A 190 -3.79 -3.28 1.01
CA ALA A 190 -3.50 -2.19 1.95
C ALA A 190 -3.00 -0.93 1.23
N ILE A 191 -2.15 -1.08 0.19
CA ILE A 191 -1.70 0.05 -0.64
C ILE A 191 -2.87 0.68 -1.41
N CYS A 192 -3.76 -0.13 -1.99
CA CYS A 192 -4.98 0.37 -2.63
C CYS A 192 -5.87 1.13 -1.65
N LEU A 193 -6.09 0.57 -0.45
CA LEU A 193 -6.89 1.19 0.60
C LEU A 193 -6.27 2.53 1.05
N GLN A 194 -4.94 2.57 1.21
CA GLN A 194 -4.21 3.79 1.52
C GLN A 194 -4.40 4.85 0.43
N GLY A 195 -4.32 4.48 -0.85
CA GLY A 195 -4.54 5.38 -1.98
C GLY A 195 -5.95 5.98 -1.99
N LEU A 196 -6.97 5.16 -1.79
CA LEU A 196 -8.36 5.62 -1.68
C LEU A 196 -8.57 6.54 -0.48
N TRP A 197 -7.97 6.19 0.67
CA TRP A 197 -8.11 6.97 1.88
C TRP A 197 -7.44 8.35 1.77
N VAL A 198 -6.31 8.44 1.07
CA VAL A 198 -5.65 9.72 0.74
C VAL A 198 -6.58 10.60 -0.10
N LEU A 199 -7.30 10.03 -1.08
CA LEU A 199 -8.30 10.77 -1.85
C LEU A 199 -9.45 11.25 -0.96
N GLN A 200 -10.00 10.36 -0.12
CA GLN A 200 -11.08 10.70 0.81
C GLN A 200 -10.67 11.81 1.78
N THR A 201 -9.43 11.76 2.28
CA THR A 201 -8.85 12.80 3.14
C THR A 201 -8.76 14.13 2.37
N GLY A 202 -8.30 14.11 1.12
CA GLY A 202 -8.28 15.28 0.27
C GLY A 202 -9.66 15.88 0.02
N LEU A 203 -10.67 15.05 -0.26
CA LEU A 203 -12.05 15.50 -0.43
C LEU A 203 -12.61 16.12 0.85
N SER A 204 -12.40 15.47 2.00
CA SER A 204 -12.94 15.90 3.30
C SER A 204 -12.30 17.20 3.80
N LEU A 205 -11.04 17.49 3.45
CA LEU A 205 -10.33 18.70 3.89
C LEU A 205 -10.42 19.88 2.92
N TYR A 206 -10.53 19.62 1.61
CA TYR A 206 -10.42 20.67 0.59
C TYR A 206 -11.71 20.95 -0.19
N VAL A 207 -12.74 20.11 -0.10
CA VAL A 207 -14.00 20.29 -0.82
C VAL A 207 -15.14 20.53 0.16
N ASP A 208 -15.73 21.72 0.11
CA ASP A 208 -16.77 22.16 1.05
C ASP A 208 -18.01 21.25 1.03
N ALA A 209 -18.33 20.63 -0.11
CA ALA A 209 -19.46 19.71 -0.25
C ALA A 209 -19.30 18.38 0.53
N PHE A 210 -18.07 18.03 0.93
CA PHE A 210 -17.78 16.82 1.70
C PHE A 210 -17.49 17.11 3.18
N ILE A 211 -17.63 18.37 3.61
CA ILE A 211 -17.49 18.75 5.02
C ILE A 211 -18.80 18.39 5.76
N PRO A 212 -18.73 17.62 6.86
CA PRO A 212 -19.92 17.28 7.65
C PRO A 212 -20.60 18.54 8.20
N GLU A 213 -21.94 18.53 8.19
CA GLU A 213 -22.76 19.61 8.78
C GLU A 213 -22.35 19.87 10.24
N GLY A 214 -22.06 21.15 10.56
CA GLY A 214 -21.65 21.57 11.91
C GLY A 214 -20.14 21.63 12.14
N CYS A 215 -19.32 21.25 11.15
CA CYS A 215 -17.88 21.55 11.15
C CYS A 215 -17.61 22.66 10.13
N HIS A 216 -16.96 23.73 10.57
CA HIS A 216 -16.64 24.86 9.72
C HIS A 216 -15.13 24.97 9.54
N LYS A 217 -14.73 25.36 8.33
CA LYS A 217 -13.34 25.73 8.07
C LYS A 217 -13.08 27.07 8.74
N LEU A 218 -12.08 27.16 9.62
CA LEU A 218 -11.65 28.45 10.18
C LEU A 218 -10.95 29.28 9.10
N LEU A 219 -11.73 29.83 8.16
CA LEU A 219 -11.26 30.80 7.16
C LEU A 219 -11.43 32.24 7.65
N ASP A 220 -12.19 32.49 8.72
CA ASP A 220 -12.66 33.82 9.09
C ASP A 220 -12.25 34.30 10.49
N VAL A 221 -11.13 33.78 11.01
CA VAL A 221 -10.51 34.36 12.20
C VAL A 221 -9.05 34.61 11.88
N VAL A 222 -8.57 35.81 12.23
CA VAL A 222 -7.19 36.34 12.14
C VAL A 222 -6.09 35.44 12.77
N SER A 223 -6.43 34.22 13.17
CA SER A 223 -5.57 33.18 13.73
C SER A 223 -5.75 31.79 13.09
N GLY A 224 -6.54 31.67 12.01
CA GLY A 224 -6.86 30.42 11.34
C GLY A 224 -5.68 29.86 10.54
N VAL A 225 -5.10 28.76 11.03
CA VAL A 225 -4.19 27.92 10.23
C VAL A 225 -4.99 27.36 9.06
N GLU A 226 -4.51 27.61 7.85
CA GLU A 226 -5.14 27.20 6.60
C GLU A 226 -5.39 25.69 6.60
N GLY A 227 -6.66 25.27 6.53
CA GLY A 227 -7.04 23.85 6.58
C GLY A 227 -7.46 23.31 7.95
N SER A 228 -7.46 24.13 9.01
CA SER A 228 -8.03 23.70 10.30
C SER A 228 -9.57 23.75 10.24
N THR A 229 -10.19 22.58 10.19
CA THR A 229 -11.64 22.41 10.34
C THR A 229 -11.93 22.13 11.81
N LYS A 230 -12.68 23.02 12.46
CA LYS A 230 -13.09 22.82 13.85
C LYS A 230 -14.60 22.66 13.89
N CYS A 231 -15.04 21.66 14.64
CA CYS A 231 -16.45 21.44 14.88
C CYS A 231 -16.87 22.29 16.10
N GLU A 232 -17.99 22.98 15.98
CA GLU A 232 -18.46 23.94 17.00
C GLU A 232 -19.01 23.23 18.25
N LEU A 233 -19.55 22.03 18.06
CA LEU A 233 -20.17 21.20 19.09
C LEU A 233 -19.53 19.79 19.11
N ASP A 234 -19.39 19.21 20.30
CA ASP A 234 -18.90 17.83 20.47
C ASP A 234 -19.83 16.80 19.78
N GLU A 235 -21.13 17.06 19.70
CA GLU A 235 -22.08 16.20 18.99
C GLU A 235 -21.80 16.16 17.48
N SER A 236 -21.51 17.31 16.86
CA SER A 236 -21.13 17.41 15.45
C SER A 236 -19.81 16.70 15.17
N ARG A 237 -18.87 16.75 16.11
CA ARG A 237 -17.61 16.00 16.06
C ARG A 237 -17.86 14.49 16.08
N LEU A 238 -18.68 13.99 17.01
CA LEU A 238 -19.01 12.56 17.09
C LEU A 238 -19.72 12.08 15.81
N ARG A 239 -20.63 12.88 15.25
CA ARG A 239 -21.28 12.61 13.96
C ARG A 239 -20.27 12.53 12.81
N ALA A 240 -19.37 13.50 12.70
CA ALA A 240 -18.33 13.53 11.68
C ALA A 240 -17.41 12.31 11.76
N VAL A 241 -16.99 11.92 12.97
CA VAL A 241 -16.17 10.73 13.21
C VAL A 241 -16.91 9.46 12.80
N ALA A 242 -18.19 9.33 13.16
CA ALA A 242 -19.00 8.17 12.78
C ALA A 242 -19.19 8.06 11.26
N ILE A 243 -19.39 9.20 10.57
CA ILE A 243 -19.47 9.24 9.10
C ILE A 243 -18.15 8.79 8.46
N LEU A 244 -17.02 9.30 8.94
CA LEU A 244 -15.70 8.89 8.44
C LEU A 244 -15.43 7.39 8.66
N ASP A 245 -15.81 6.84 9.82
CA ASP A 245 -15.69 5.41 10.09
C ASP A 245 -16.57 4.57 9.15
N LEU A 246 -17.81 5.01 8.89
CA LEU A 246 -18.68 4.36 7.91
C LEU A 246 -18.08 4.40 6.50
N VAL A 247 -17.57 5.56 6.07
CA VAL A 247 -16.92 5.75 4.78
C VAL A 247 -15.68 4.86 4.67
N PHE A 248 -14.91 4.71 5.74
CA PHE A 248 -13.78 3.78 5.77
C PHE A 248 -14.21 2.32 5.54
N VAL A 249 -15.28 1.87 6.18
CA VAL A 249 -15.85 0.52 5.95
C VAL A 249 -16.27 0.34 4.49
N VAL A 250 -16.90 1.36 3.88
CA VAL A 250 -17.25 1.33 2.45
C VAL A 250 -16.02 1.18 1.57
N HIS A 251 -14.93 1.90 1.86
CA HIS A 251 -13.67 1.76 1.14
C HIS A 251 -13.06 0.36 1.29
N VAL A 252 -13.12 -0.24 2.48
CA VAL A 252 -12.67 -1.63 2.71
C VAL A 252 -13.48 -2.60 1.86
N MET A 253 -14.81 -2.47 1.84
CA MET A 253 -15.69 -3.31 1.00
C MET A 253 -15.34 -3.16 -0.49
N PHE A 254 -15.11 -1.93 -0.94
CA PHE A 254 -14.71 -1.65 -2.32
C PHE A 254 -13.37 -2.30 -2.68
N VAL A 255 -12.36 -2.23 -1.79
CA VAL A 255 -11.06 -2.90 -2.01
C VAL A 255 -11.21 -4.42 -2.05
N VAL A 256 -12.04 -5.03 -1.20
CA VAL A 256 -12.32 -6.47 -1.26
C VAL A 256 -12.90 -6.86 -2.62
N ILE A 257 -13.84 -6.06 -3.16
CA ILE A 257 -14.40 -6.29 -4.50
C ILE A 257 -13.30 -6.19 -5.57
N ILE A 258 -12.40 -5.19 -5.49
CA ILE A 258 -11.26 -5.07 -6.42
C ILE A 258 -10.39 -6.34 -6.37
N VAL A 259 -10.08 -6.87 -5.18
CA VAL A 259 -9.31 -8.11 -5.03
C VAL A 259 -10.01 -9.29 -5.68
N MET A 260 -11.31 -9.46 -5.45
CA MET A 260 -12.09 -10.55 -6.04
C MET A 260 -12.19 -10.44 -7.57
N VAL A 261 -12.43 -9.24 -8.09
CA VAL A 261 -12.54 -8.97 -9.53
C VAL A 261 -11.20 -9.18 -10.22
N THR A 262 -10.10 -8.66 -9.66
CA THR A 262 -8.76 -8.89 -10.23
C THR A 262 -8.40 -10.37 -10.22
N TYR A 263 -8.70 -11.10 -9.15
CA TYR A 263 -8.52 -12.56 -9.13
C TYR A 263 -9.29 -13.25 -10.25
N ALA A 264 -10.58 -12.95 -10.39
CA ALA A 264 -11.44 -13.55 -11.41
C ALA A 264 -10.99 -13.22 -12.85
N LEU A 265 -10.61 -11.96 -13.13
CA LEU A 265 -10.14 -11.53 -14.44
C LEU A 265 -8.80 -12.16 -14.80
N VAL A 266 -7.86 -12.22 -13.86
CA VAL A 266 -6.55 -12.84 -14.10
C VAL A 266 -6.68 -14.35 -14.26
N ALA A 267 -7.55 -15.01 -13.48
CA ALA A 267 -7.85 -16.44 -13.63
C ALA A 267 -8.44 -16.76 -15.01
N LYS A 268 -9.32 -15.90 -15.53
CA LYS A 268 -9.87 -16.04 -16.89
C LYS A 268 -8.81 -15.85 -17.98
N THR A 269 -7.91 -14.87 -17.82
CA THR A 269 -6.92 -14.53 -18.86
C THR A 269 -5.73 -15.48 -18.92
N VAL A 270 -5.26 -15.98 -17.77
CA VAL A 270 -4.14 -16.94 -17.71
C VAL A 270 -4.58 -18.33 -18.17
N GLY A 271 -5.88 -18.61 -18.17
CA GLY A 271 -6.43 -19.94 -18.33
C GLY A 271 -6.09 -20.74 -17.08
N THR A 272 -7.09 -21.05 -16.26
CA THR A 272 -6.91 -22.02 -15.18
C THR A 272 -6.46 -23.33 -15.82
N ARG A 273 -5.15 -23.62 -15.82
CA ARG A 273 -4.66 -25.00 -15.88
C ARG A 273 -5.36 -25.67 -14.71
N LYS A 274 -6.43 -26.43 -15.01
CA LYS A 274 -7.16 -27.21 -14.03
C LYS A 274 -6.13 -27.88 -13.14
N LEU A 275 -6.04 -27.44 -11.90
CA LEU A 275 -5.26 -28.08 -10.86
C LEU A 275 -5.89 -29.47 -10.69
N GLY A 276 -5.33 -30.46 -11.37
CA GLY A 276 -5.86 -31.82 -11.41
C GLY A 276 -6.59 -32.19 -12.70
N SER A 277 -5.92 -32.12 -13.86
CA SER A 277 -6.06 -33.27 -14.75
C SER A 277 -5.11 -34.32 -14.20
N TYR A 278 -5.66 -35.37 -13.59
CA TYR A 278 -4.90 -36.55 -13.22
C TYR A 278 -4.25 -37.05 -14.51
N GLU A 279 -2.98 -36.73 -14.71
CA GLU A 279 -2.18 -37.37 -15.75
C GLU A 279 -1.99 -38.79 -15.24
N ALA A 280 -2.88 -39.68 -15.70
CA ALA A 280 -2.76 -41.10 -15.41
C ALA A 280 -1.34 -41.49 -15.79
N LEU A 281 -0.59 -42.03 -14.83
CA LEU A 281 0.68 -42.69 -15.08
C LEU A 281 0.52 -43.54 -16.34
N PRO A 282 1.38 -43.40 -17.36
CA PRO A 282 1.28 -44.25 -18.54
C PRO A 282 1.34 -45.69 -18.04
N SER A 283 0.18 -46.34 -18.10
CA SER A 283 0.09 -47.77 -18.04
C SER A 283 0.78 -48.24 -19.31
N ASN A 284 2.10 -48.43 -19.24
CA ASN A 284 2.80 -49.28 -20.16
C ASN A 284 2.36 -50.73 -19.85
N ALA A 285 1.09 -51.03 -20.11
CA ALA A 285 0.55 -52.38 -20.25
C ALA A 285 0.79 -52.87 -21.68
N ALA A 286 2.00 -52.62 -22.17
CA ALA A 286 2.57 -53.25 -23.35
C ALA A 286 4.03 -53.57 -23.05
N ASP A 287 4.28 -54.17 -21.89
CA ASP A 287 5.41 -55.09 -21.77
C ASP A 287 4.98 -56.29 -20.94
N ASN A 288 4.82 -57.41 -21.65
CA ASN A 288 4.66 -58.74 -21.09
C ASN A 288 5.90 -59.06 -20.25
N ASN A 289 5.93 -58.69 -18.98
CA ASN A 289 6.81 -59.32 -18.00
C ASN A 289 6.15 -59.27 -16.62
N HIS A 290 5.40 -60.34 -16.38
CA HIS A 290 5.08 -60.98 -15.12
C HIS A 290 6.01 -60.59 -13.94
N ILE A 291 5.78 -59.45 -13.28
CA ILE A 291 6.38 -59.19 -11.96
C ILE A 291 5.55 -60.00 -10.97
N GLN A 292 6.00 -61.24 -10.78
CA GLN A 292 5.52 -62.16 -9.77
C GLN A 292 5.79 -61.52 -8.40
N MET A 293 4.75 -61.01 -7.74
CA MET A 293 4.86 -60.60 -6.34
C MET A 293 5.19 -61.83 -5.51
N LYS A 294 6.45 -61.93 -5.08
CA LYS A 294 6.96 -63.01 -4.24
C LYS A 294 6.32 -62.86 -2.86
N ALA A 295 5.41 -63.78 -2.52
CA ALA A 295 4.83 -63.87 -1.19
C ALA A 295 5.94 -64.11 -0.17
N LEU A 296 5.97 -63.28 0.88
CA LEU A 296 6.79 -63.50 2.07
C LEU A 296 6.18 -64.67 2.85
N THR A 297 6.66 -65.89 2.59
CA THR A 297 6.43 -67.04 3.46
C THR A 297 7.25 -66.86 4.75
N GLY A 298 6.56 -66.86 5.88
CA GLY A 298 7.15 -66.78 7.21
C GLY A 298 8.04 -67.98 7.52
N THR A 299 9.16 -67.71 8.17
CA THR A 299 10.02 -68.72 8.81
C THR A 299 9.60 -68.87 10.27
N GLN A 300 9.04 -70.02 10.61
CA GLN A 300 9.10 -70.57 11.97
C GLN A 300 10.53 -71.06 12.23
N ALA A 301 11.13 -70.56 13.30
CA ALA A 301 12.05 -71.27 14.17
C ALA A 301 11.86 -70.70 15.57
#